data_AF-A0A2E7LSQ5-F1
#
_entry.id   AF-A0A2E7LSQ5-F1
#
_cell.length_a   1.000
_cell.length_b   1.000
_cell.length_c   1.000
_cell.angle_alpha   90.00
_cell.angle_beta   90.00
_cell.angle_gamma   90.00
#
_symmetry.space_group_name_H-M   'P 1'
#
loop_
_entity.id
_entity.type
_entity.pdbx_description
1 polymer ?
#
loop_
_entity_poly.entity_id
_entity_poly.type
_entity_poly.pdbx_seq_one_letter_code
_entity_poly.pdbx_strand_id
1 'polypeptide(L)'
;MARRKTATKGLINELAVQLKLAKDPNIIVFTPLGGLGPIDIVTLNMQTNEYTAYDVKTKNYRGKDYTPKDGYKRNSKGSLINRQTTAEQKKLKVKIIYP
;
A
#
# COMPACT_ATOMS: atom_id res chain seq x y z
N MET A 1 1.15 1.58 24.10
CA MET A 1 -0.11 1.20 23.40
C MET A 1 -0.24 1.73 21.97
N ALA A 2 0.10 3.00 21.69
CA ALA A 2 -0.07 3.60 20.34
C ALA A 2 0.56 2.79 19.20
N ARG A 3 1.81 2.32 19.38
CA ARG A 3 2.53 1.49 18.41
C ARG A 3 1.83 0.15 18.10
N ARG A 4 1.17 -0.47 19.09
CA ARG A 4 0.39 -1.70 18.88
C ARG A 4 -0.84 -1.41 18.03
N LYS A 5 -1.58 -0.33 18.32
CA LYS A 5 -2.75 0.08 17.52
C LYS A 5 -2.39 0.32 16.05
N THR A 6 -1.28 1.01 15.78
CA THR A 6 -0.82 1.25 14.40
C THR A 6 -0.36 -0.03 13.71
N ALA A 7 0.34 -0.91 14.42
CA ALA A 7 0.77 -2.20 13.87
C ALA A 7 -0.42 -3.10 13.53
N THR A 8 -1.40 -3.23 14.45
CA THR A 8 -2.64 -3.97 14.21
C THR A 8 -3.42 -3.40 13.03
N LYS A 9 -3.49 -2.07 12.89
CA LYS A 9 -4.12 -1.44 11.71
C LYS A 9 -3.42 -1.79 10.40
N GLY A 10 -2.08 -1.86 10.40
CA GLY A 10 -1.29 -2.32 9.25
C GLY A 10 -1.65 -3.75 8.87
N LEU A 11 -1.56 -4.67 9.83
CA LEU A 11 -1.89 -6.09 9.64
C LEU A 11 -3.30 -6.32 9.12
N ILE A 12 -4.31 -5.63 9.69
CA ILE A 12 -5.71 -5.73 9.21
C ILE A 12 -5.82 -5.28 7.75
N ASN A 13 -5.13 -4.22 7.37
CA ASN A 13 -5.15 -3.69 6.01
C ASN A 13 -4.45 -4.63 5.01
N GLU A 14 -3.33 -5.23 5.39
CA GLU A 14 -2.67 -6.27 4.59
C GLU A 14 -3.59 -7.47 4.38
N LEU A 15 -4.23 -7.98 5.44
CA LEU A 15 -5.21 -9.07 5.35
C LEU A 15 -6.39 -8.71 4.45
N ALA A 16 -6.92 -7.49 4.55
CA ALA A 16 -8.01 -7.03 3.70
C ALA A 16 -7.62 -7.00 2.21
N VAL A 17 -6.38 -6.59 1.90
CA VAL A 17 -5.86 -6.61 0.53
C VAL A 17 -5.65 -8.04 0.04
N GLN A 18 -5.08 -8.92 0.87
CA GLN A 18 -4.92 -10.34 0.52
C GLN A 18 -6.26 -10.98 0.20
N LEU A 19 -7.29 -10.78 1.04
CA LEU A 19 -8.65 -11.26 0.81
C LEU A 19 -9.25 -10.69 -0.48
N LYS A 20 -9.01 -9.41 -0.78
CA LYS A 20 -9.51 -8.78 -2.01
C LYS A 20 -8.88 -9.40 -3.26
N LEU A 21 -7.58 -9.65 -3.24
CA LEU A 21 -6.83 -10.22 -4.36
C LEU A 21 -7.18 -11.70 -4.55
N ALA A 22 -7.27 -12.47 -3.45
CA ALA A 22 -7.60 -13.90 -3.46
C ALA A 22 -9.05 -14.21 -3.86
N LYS A 23 -9.91 -13.21 -4.02
CA LYS A 23 -11.25 -13.40 -4.62
C LYS A 23 -11.19 -13.74 -6.10
N ASP A 24 -10.11 -13.38 -6.80
CA ASP A 24 -9.86 -13.85 -8.16
C ASP A 24 -9.21 -15.23 -8.09
N PRO A 25 -9.85 -16.29 -8.60
CA PRO A 25 -9.31 -17.65 -8.54
C PRO A 25 -8.02 -17.83 -9.35
N ASN A 26 -7.70 -16.91 -10.26
CA ASN A 26 -6.47 -16.97 -11.04
C ASN A 26 -5.29 -16.27 -10.34
N ILE A 27 -5.51 -15.64 -9.19
CA ILE A 27 -4.47 -14.91 -8.48
C ILE A 27 -4.03 -15.71 -7.25
N ILE A 28 -2.76 -16.12 -7.25
CA ILE A 28 -2.10 -16.66 -6.06
C ILE A 28 -1.45 -15.51 -5.32
N VAL A 29 -1.72 -15.39 -4.01
CA VAL A 29 -1.21 -14.33 -3.15
C VAL A 29 -0.11 -14.90 -2.25
N PHE A 30 1.05 -14.24 -2.26
CA PHE A 30 2.21 -14.55 -1.43
C PHE A 30 2.51 -13.39 -0.50
N THR A 31 2.98 -13.72 0.70
CA THR A 31 3.48 -12.75 1.68
C THR A 31 4.94 -13.05 2.00
N PRO A 32 5.78 -12.01 2.18
CA PRO A 32 7.16 -12.20 2.57
C PRO A 32 7.23 -12.78 3.98
N LEU A 33 8.12 -13.74 4.17
CA LEU A 33 8.33 -14.34 5.49
C LEU A 33 8.83 -13.28 6.47
N GLY A 34 8.10 -13.10 7.57
CA GLY A 34 8.42 -12.12 8.61
C GLY A 34 7.99 -10.66 8.32
N GLY A 35 7.34 -10.37 7.18
CA GLY A 35 6.87 -9.01 6.88
C GLY A 35 8.01 -7.99 6.71
N LEU A 36 9.18 -8.46 6.27
CA LEU A 36 10.38 -7.64 6.10
C LEU A 36 10.58 -7.30 4.62
N GLY A 37 10.86 -6.02 4.36
CA GLY A 37 11.27 -5.54 3.03
C GLY A 37 10.36 -4.46 2.45
N PRO A 38 10.63 -4.06 1.19
CA PRO A 38 9.91 -2.98 0.50
C PRO A 38 8.56 -3.40 -0.10
N ILE A 39 8.19 -4.68 0.04
CA ILE A 39 7.02 -5.34 -0.55
C ILE A 39 6.26 -6.03 0.57
N ASP A 40 4.95 -5.82 0.64
CA ASP A 40 4.08 -6.47 1.62
C ASP A 40 3.40 -7.70 1.01
N ILE A 41 3.08 -7.66 -0.29
CA ILE A 41 2.35 -8.73 -0.99
C ILE A 41 2.94 -8.92 -2.38
N VAL A 42 3.10 -10.17 -2.82
CA VAL A 42 3.36 -10.53 -4.22
C VAL A 42 2.20 -11.36 -4.72
N THR A 43 1.73 -11.10 -5.94
CA THR A 43 0.73 -11.94 -6.60
C THR A 43 1.29 -12.58 -7.85
N LEU A 44 0.89 -13.81 -8.13
CA LEU A 44 1.07 -14.46 -9.42
C LEU A 44 -0.30 -14.63 -10.08
N ASN A 45 -0.45 -14.10 -11.29
CA ASN A 45 -1.61 -14.38 -12.13
C ASN A 45 -1.36 -15.66 -12.94
N MET A 46 -2.16 -16.70 -12.75
CA MET A 46 -2.01 -18.01 -13.40
C MET A 46 -2.39 -18.02 -14.88
N GLN A 47 -3.14 -17.02 -15.37
CA GLN A 47 -3.48 -16.89 -16.79
C GLN A 47 -2.36 -16.22 -17.58
N THR A 48 -1.80 -15.14 -17.02
CA THR A 48 -0.77 -14.34 -17.71
C THR A 48 0.66 -14.70 -17.30
N ASN A 49 0.84 -15.48 -16.23
CA ASN A 49 2.11 -15.75 -15.56
C ASN A 49 2.84 -14.49 -15.06
N GLU A 50 2.12 -13.37 -14.90
CA GLU A 50 2.71 -12.11 -14.45
C GLU A 50 2.76 -12.02 -12.93
N TYR A 51 3.90 -11.56 -12.43
CA TYR A 51 4.07 -11.21 -11.02
C TYR A 51 3.78 -9.72 -10.80
N THR A 52 3.06 -9.40 -9.72
CA THR A 52 2.90 -8.02 -9.24
C THR A 52 3.27 -7.91 -7.78
N ALA A 53 4.11 -6.94 -7.45
CA ALA A 53 4.47 -6.61 -6.08
C ALA A 53 3.67 -5.39 -5.58
N TYR A 54 3.20 -5.48 -4.35
CA TYR A 54 2.40 -4.45 -3.70
C TYR A 54 2.98 -4.02 -2.36
N ASP A 55 2.85 -2.73 -2.08
CA ASP A 55 3.10 -2.10 -0.79
C ASP A 55 1.77 -1.56 -0.25
N VAL A 56 1.28 -2.15 0.84
CA VAL A 56 -0.01 -1.82 1.44
C VAL A 56 0.16 -0.58 2.30
N LYS A 57 -0.70 0.41 2.06
CA LYS A 57 -0.69 1.66 2.82
C LYS A 57 -2.08 2.00 3.31
N THR A 58 -2.15 2.32 4.60
CA THR A 58 -3.39 2.81 5.21
C THR A 58 -3.78 4.15 4.61
N LYS A 59 -5.05 4.29 4.18
CA LYS A 59 -5.62 5.56 3.74
C LYS A 59 -5.61 6.56 4.90
N ASN A 60 -5.00 7.72 4.66
CA ASN A 60 -5.04 8.86 5.56
C ASN A 60 -5.45 10.08 4.75
N TYR A 61 -6.34 10.90 5.30
CA TYR A 61 -6.86 12.09 4.66
C TYR A 61 -6.31 13.34 5.33
N ARG A 62 -6.13 14.42 4.56
CA ARG A 62 -5.65 15.70 5.09
C ARG A 62 -6.74 16.36 5.94
N GLY A 63 -6.42 16.65 7.20
CA GLY A 63 -7.32 17.40 8.10
C GLY A 63 -7.37 18.90 7.82
N LYS A 64 -6.37 19.43 7.11
CA LYS A 64 -6.24 20.86 6.73
C LYS A 64 -5.61 20.99 5.35
N ASP A 65 -5.77 22.16 4.75
CA ASP A 65 -5.09 22.49 3.51
C ASP A 65 -3.57 22.42 3.64
N TYR A 66 -2.95 21.98 2.56
CA TYR A 66 -1.52 21.83 2.43
C TYR A 66 -0.98 22.94 1.53
N THR A 67 0.05 23.62 2.03
CA THR A 67 0.90 24.53 1.25
C THR A 67 2.20 23.79 0.94
N PRO A 68 2.46 23.41 -0.31
CA PRO A 68 3.73 22.83 -0.73
C PRO A 68 4.86 23.86 -0.71
N LYS A 69 6.09 23.40 -0.97
CA LYS A 69 7.29 24.27 -1.05
C LYS A 69 7.21 25.34 -2.15
N ASP A 70 6.31 25.16 -3.12
CA ASP A 70 6.00 26.14 -4.18
C ASP A 70 5.18 27.34 -3.68
N GLY A 71 4.74 27.33 -2.41
CA GLY A 71 4.00 28.43 -1.78
C GLY A 71 2.50 28.47 -2.13
N TYR A 72 2.02 27.66 -3.07
CA TYR A 72 0.63 27.71 -3.50
C TYR A 72 -0.29 26.90 -2.58
N LYS A 73 -1.17 27.57 -1.84
CA LYS A 73 -2.11 26.90 -0.94
C LYS A 73 -3.16 26.14 -1.76
N ARG A 74 -3.19 24.82 -1.62
CA ARG A 74 -4.14 23.94 -2.33
C ARG A 74 -5.33 23.65 -1.43
N ASN A 75 -6.55 23.82 -1.94
CA ASN A 75 -7.76 23.32 -1.28
C ASN A 75 -7.74 21.79 -1.30
N SER A 76 -7.15 21.23 -0.25
CA SER A 76 -6.71 19.83 -0.19
C SER A 76 -7.15 19.16 1.10
N LYS A 77 -7.87 19.87 1.96
CA LYS A 77 -8.62 19.27 3.06
C LYS A 77 -9.53 18.15 2.53
N GLY A 78 -9.54 17.01 3.22
CA GLY A 78 -10.29 15.82 2.81
C GLY A 78 -9.63 14.99 1.69
N SER A 79 -8.55 15.47 1.06
CA SER A 79 -7.85 14.67 0.04
C SER A 79 -6.99 13.55 0.65
N LEU A 80 -6.83 12.45 -0.09
CA LEU A 80 -5.94 11.35 0.28
C LEU A 80 -4.48 11.81 0.31
N ILE A 81 -3.74 11.37 1.31
CA ILE A 81 -2.30 11.56 1.41
C ILE A 81 -1.60 10.44 0.63
N ASN A 82 -1.23 10.75 -0.62
CA ASN A 82 -0.44 9.86 -1.46
C ASN A 82 0.94 9.61 -0.86
N ARG A 83 1.37 8.35 -0.90
CA ARG A 83 2.70 7.91 -0.44
C ARG A 83 3.65 7.85 -1.62
N GLN A 84 4.88 8.27 -1.39
CA GLN A 84 5.95 8.18 -2.36
C GLN A 84 6.61 6.81 -2.23
N THR A 85 7.00 6.22 -3.35
CA THR A 85 7.80 4.99 -3.38
C THR A 85 9.27 5.30 -3.13
N THR A 86 9.96 4.42 -2.42
CA THR A 86 11.43 4.47 -2.25
C THR A 86 12.15 4.16 -3.57
N ALA A 87 13.45 4.45 -3.65
CA ALA A 87 14.26 4.11 -4.83
C ALA A 87 14.24 2.58 -5.12
N GLU A 88 14.29 1.77 -4.06
CA GLU A 88 14.20 0.32 -4.15
C GLU A 88 12.83 -0.14 -4.66
N GLN A 89 11.74 0.42 -4.12
CA GLN A 89 10.37 0.13 -4.59
C GLN A 89 10.17 0.49 -6.06
N LYS A 90 10.75 1.61 -6.51
CA LYS A 90 10.72 2.01 -7.93
C LYS A 90 11.47 1.00 -8.80
N LYS A 91 12.67 0.58 -8.38
CA LYS A 91 13.47 -0.43 -9.10
C LYS A 91 12.72 -1.76 -9.22
N LEU A 92 12.02 -2.17 -8.17
CA LEU A 92 11.22 -3.40 -8.11
C LEU A 92 9.80 -3.23 -8.68
N LYS A 93 9.45 -2.05 -9.22
CA LYS A 93 8.13 -1.74 -9.78
C LYS A 93 6.96 -2.04 -8.81
N VAL A 94 7.18 -1.79 -7.53
CA VAL A 94 6.19 -2.02 -6.46
C VAL A 94 5.03 -1.03 -6.59
N LYS A 95 3.80 -1.54 -6.57
CA LYS A 95 2.57 -0.74 -6.61
C LYS A 95 2.07 -0.45 -5.20
N ILE A 96 1.78 0.81 -4.90
CA ILE A 96 1.13 1.15 -3.63
C ILE A 96 -0.35 0.85 -3.74
N ILE A 97 -0.89 0.10 -2.78
CA ILE A 97 -2.31 -0.22 -2.70
C ILE A 97 -2.91 0.30 -1.40
N TYR A 98 -4.12 0.87 -1.52
CA TYR A 98 -4.87 1.45 -0.42
C TYR A 98 -6.18 0.68 -0.24
N PRO A 99 -6.33 -0.15 0.81
CA PRO A 99 -7.61 -0.78 1.13
C PRO A 99 -8.67 0.26 1.47
#